data_AF-A0A1X0ISR9-F1
#
_entry.id   AF-A0A1X0ISR9-F1
#
_cell.length_a   1.000
_cell.length_b   1.000
_cell.length_c   1.000
_cell.angle_alpha   90.00
_cell.angle_beta   90.00
_cell.angle_gamma   90.00
#
_symmetry.space_group_name_H-M   'P 1'
#
loop_
_entity.id
_entity.type
_entity.pdbx_description
1 polymer ?
#
loop_
_entity_poly.entity_id
_entity_poly.type
_entity_poly.pdbx_seq_one_letter_code
_entity_poly.pdbx_strand_id
1 'polypeptide(L)'
;MWILTVIATLTGVAGLTLSLRNYRHMKHAPVRDNQMKIRGNLRQTLLLTDYHHLEKALNQLESRLPSDRIKDELSSLREYLILRKDEFIAPTHEQISALVATIDTAISHYEAATGVPTDDSIFAPDGDKPARQQLKADLSLLRTQVRCIISGINEIDKNAFGIRRQIALFKELENVECRPESDSTRKGVQRRAVDENRPRMLNPLQ
;
A
#
# COMPACT_ATOMS: atom_id res chain seq x y z
N MET A 1 12.73 -62.32 -24.23
CA MET A 1 12.82 -61.14 -25.11
C MET A 1 11.89 -59.99 -24.74
N TRP A 2 10.67 -60.23 -24.22
CA TRP A 2 9.70 -59.18 -23.90
C TRP A 2 10.13 -58.19 -22.78
N ILE A 3 10.95 -58.62 -21.82
CA ILE A 3 11.43 -57.77 -20.72
C ILE A 3 12.30 -56.61 -21.23
N LEU A 4 13.16 -56.85 -22.22
CA LEU A 4 14.05 -55.83 -22.78
C LEU A 4 13.26 -54.75 -23.57
N THR A 5 12.19 -55.14 -24.26
CA THR A 5 11.31 -54.20 -24.96
C THR A 5 10.49 -53.32 -24.00
N VAL A 6 10.12 -53.84 -22.83
CA VAL A 6 9.42 -53.06 -21.78
C VAL A 6 10.37 -52.04 -21.14
N ILE A 7 11.62 -52.42 -20.87
CA ILE A 7 12.62 -51.50 -20.31
C ILE A 7 12.94 -50.38 -21.32
N ALA A 8 13.08 -50.71 -22.60
CA ALA A 8 13.37 -49.71 -23.63
C ALA A 8 12.22 -48.71 -23.81
N THR A 9 10.97 -49.17 -23.79
CA THR A 9 9.79 -48.28 -23.87
C THR A 9 9.64 -47.40 -22.64
N LEU A 10 9.84 -47.94 -21.43
CA LEU A 10 9.84 -47.15 -20.19
C LEU A 10 10.92 -46.07 -20.18
N THR A 11 12.14 -46.40 -20.62
CA THR A 11 13.25 -45.44 -20.69
C THR A 11 12.97 -44.34 -21.72
N GLY A 12 12.39 -44.69 -22.87
CA GLY A 12 11.96 -43.72 -23.89
C GLY A 12 10.89 -42.75 -23.38
N VAL A 13 9.88 -43.25 -22.66
CA VAL A 13 8.82 -42.42 -22.07
C VAL A 13 9.36 -41.53 -20.94
N ALA A 14 10.25 -42.06 -20.10
CA ALA A 14 10.93 -41.28 -19.06
C ALA A 14 11.78 -40.14 -19.67
N GLY A 15 12.52 -40.42 -20.74
CA GLY A 15 13.30 -39.41 -21.47
C GLY A 15 12.41 -38.32 -22.08
N LEU A 16 11.29 -38.71 -22.69
CA LEU A 16 10.33 -37.76 -23.28
C LEU A 16 9.68 -36.86 -22.23
N THR A 17 9.26 -37.42 -21.09
CA THR A 17 8.65 -36.65 -20.01
C THR A 17 9.63 -35.67 -19.37
N LEU A 18 10.89 -36.08 -19.15
CA LEU A 18 11.97 -35.20 -18.69
C LEU A 18 12.26 -34.09 -19.71
N SER A 19 12.36 -34.42 -20.99
CA SER A 19 12.64 -33.45 -22.06
C SER A 19 11.51 -32.42 -22.20
N LEU A 20 10.25 -32.86 -22.14
CA LEU A 20 9.09 -31.97 -22.17
C LEU A 20 9.04 -31.04 -20.96
N ARG A 21 9.36 -31.57 -19.77
CA ARG A 21 9.45 -30.79 -18.54
C ARG A 21 10.59 -29.76 -18.61
N ASN A 22 11.75 -30.16 -19.10
CA ASN A 22 12.90 -29.27 -19.25
C ASN A 22 12.62 -28.17 -20.27
N TYR A 23 12.01 -28.50 -21.40
CA TYR A 23 11.60 -27.53 -22.42
C TYR A 23 10.64 -26.48 -21.86
N ARG A 24 9.63 -26.88 -21.07
CA ARG A 24 8.73 -25.94 -20.39
C ARG A 24 9.47 -25.06 -19.39
N HIS A 25 10.43 -25.59 -18.65
CA HIS A 25 11.26 -24.80 -17.74
C HIS A 25 12.11 -23.77 -18.49
N MET A 26 12.79 -24.17 -19.57
CA MET A 26 13.64 -23.25 -20.36
C MET A 26 12.83 -22.15 -21.05
N LYS A 27 11.60 -22.45 -21.51
CA LYS A 27 10.72 -21.46 -22.15
C LYS A 27 10.36 -20.29 -21.22
N HIS A 28 10.27 -20.52 -19.91
CA HIS A 28 9.86 -19.51 -18.93
C HIS A 28 11.00 -19.00 -18.02
N ALA A 29 12.20 -19.57 -18.14
CA ALA A 29 13.40 -19.11 -17.44
C ALA A 29 13.69 -17.61 -17.62
N PRO A 30 13.70 -17.02 -18.84
CA PRO A 30 14.09 -15.61 -19.00
C PRO A 30 13.10 -14.65 -18.33
N VAL A 31 11.80 -14.96 -18.37
CA VAL A 31 10.77 -14.15 -17.70
C VAL A 31 10.94 -14.21 -16.19
N ARG A 32 11.18 -15.41 -15.64
CA ARG A 32 11.40 -15.58 -14.21
C ARG A 32 12.64 -14.83 -13.73
N ASP A 33 13.74 -14.91 -14.46
CA ASP A 33 15.01 -14.28 -14.07
C ASP A 33 14.91 -12.75 -14.14
N ASN A 34 14.23 -12.21 -15.15
CA ASN A 34 13.93 -10.78 -15.22
C ASN A 34 13.02 -10.34 -14.08
N GLN A 35 11.95 -11.08 -13.77
CA GLN A 35 11.05 -10.78 -12.66
C GLN A 35 11.74 -10.89 -11.30
N MET A 36 12.70 -11.79 -11.14
CA MET A 36 13.50 -11.90 -9.91
C MET A 36 14.36 -10.65 -9.71
N LYS A 37 15.00 -10.15 -10.78
CA LYS A 37 15.79 -8.89 -10.72
C LYS A 37 14.93 -7.68 -10.40
N ILE A 38 13.79 -7.52 -11.09
CA ILE A 38 12.89 -6.37 -10.91
C ILE A 38 12.32 -6.37 -9.47
N ARG A 39 11.88 -7.53 -8.97
CA ARG A 39 11.41 -7.68 -7.58
C ARG A 39 12.51 -7.48 -6.54
N GLY A 40 13.73 -7.93 -6.83
CA GLY A 40 14.90 -7.67 -5.99
C GLY A 40 15.17 -6.17 -5.80
N ASN A 41 15.12 -5.40 -6.89
CA ASN A 41 15.28 -3.95 -6.84
C ASN A 41 14.15 -3.29 -6.03
N LEU A 42 12.89 -3.66 -6.29
CA LEU A 42 11.73 -3.16 -5.50
C LEU A 42 11.91 -3.47 -4.01
N ARG A 43 12.25 -4.71 -3.66
CA ARG A 43 12.49 -5.12 -2.28
C ARG A 43 13.60 -4.29 -1.63
N GLN A 44 14.72 -4.06 -2.33
CA GLN A 44 15.83 -3.28 -1.78
C GLN A 44 15.43 -1.83 -1.53
N THR A 45 14.72 -1.19 -2.47
CA THR A 45 14.20 0.17 -2.30
C THR A 45 13.25 0.25 -1.10
N LEU A 46 12.29 -0.67 -1.00
CA LEU A 46 11.32 -0.72 0.08
C LEU A 46 11.94 -1.00 1.45
N LEU A 47 12.94 -1.89 1.52
CA LEU A 47 13.67 -2.19 2.75
C LEU A 47 14.42 -0.96 3.26
N LEU A 48 15.07 -0.23 2.35
CA LEU A 48 15.79 0.99 2.69
C LEU A 48 14.82 2.05 3.22
N THR A 49 13.68 2.24 2.55
CA THR A 49 12.64 3.18 3.00
C THR A 49 12.03 2.78 4.34
N ASP A 50 11.70 1.51 4.57
CA ASP A 50 11.15 1.04 5.86
C ASP A 50 12.13 1.28 7.01
N TYR A 51 13.35 0.77 6.89
CA TYR A 51 14.31 0.75 7.98
C TYR A 51 14.89 2.13 8.31
N HIS A 52 15.27 2.91 7.29
CA HIS A 52 15.97 4.18 7.53
C HIS A 52 15.04 5.40 7.63
N HIS A 53 13.88 5.35 6.99
CA HIS A 53 13.03 6.53 6.83
C HIS A 53 11.72 6.39 7.61
N LEU A 54 10.93 5.34 7.38
CA LEU A 54 9.64 5.16 8.06
C LEU A 54 9.80 4.90 9.56
N GLU A 55 10.73 4.02 9.96
CA GLU A 55 10.99 3.76 11.38
C GLU A 55 11.43 5.02 12.12
N LYS A 56 12.36 5.77 11.51
CA LYS A 56 12.87 7.01 12.09
C LYS A 56 11.79 8.07 12.20
N ALA A 57 10.95 8.23 11.17
CA ALA A 57 9.84 9.17 11.18
C ALA A 57 8.79 8.81 12.24
N LEU A 58 8.45 7.52 12.38
CA LEU A 58 7.53 7.04 13.42
C LEU A 58 8.07 7.31 14.83
N ASN A 59 9.37 7.12 15.05
CA ASN A 59 10.02 7.42 16.34
C ASN A 59 10.06 8.94 16.61
N GLN A 60 10.27 9.76 15.57
CA GLN A 60 10.25 11.21 15.71
C GLN A 60 8.86 11.73 16.10
N LEU A 61 7.80 11.18 15.49
CA LEU A 61 6.40 11.55 15.72
C LEU A 61 5.92 11.41 17.17
N GLU A 62 6.62 10.64 18.00
CA GLU A 62 6.32 10.54 19.43
C GLU A 62 6.63 11.83 20.19
N SER A 63 7.56 12.64 19.68
CA SER A 63 8.04 13.86 20.34
C SER A 63 7.89 15.12 19.49
N ARG A 64 7.98 15.02 18.16
CA ARG A 64 8.00 16.16 17.23
C ARG A 64 7.59 15.76 15.81
N LEU A 65 7.29 16.73 14.96
CA LEU A 65 7.08 16.47 13.54
C LEU A 65 8.39 15.98 12.87
N PRO A 66 8.31 15.02 11.92
CA PRO A 66 9.48 14.53 11.23
C PRO A 66 10.01 15.56 10.21
N SER A 67 11.31 15.48 9.90
CA SER A 67 11.97 16.38 8.95
C SER A 67 11.43 16.22 7.52
N ASP A 68 11.45 17.31 6.74
CA ASP A 68 11.02 17.34 5.33
C ASP A 68 11.65 16.25 4.46
N ARG A 69 12.82 15.74 4.86
CA ARG A 69 13.46 14.60 4.21
C ARG A 69 12.55 13.38 4.09
N ILE A 70 11.61 13.14 5.02
CA ILE A 70 10.66 12.02 4.88
C ILE A 70 9.73 12.22 3.68
N LYS A 71 9.30 13.46 3.43
CA LYS A 71 8.43 13.83 2.32
C LYS A 71 9.12 13.61 0.98
N ASP A 72 10.39 14.02 0.87
CA ASP A 72 11.18 13.84 -0.34
C ASP A 72 11.39 12.35 -0.67
N GLU A 73 11.64 11.54 0.35
CA GLU A 73 11.84 10.09 0.20
C GLU A 73 10.53 9.37 -0.17
N LEU A 74 9.40 9.78 0.42
CA LEU A 74 8.07 9.30 0.04
C LEU A 74 7.72 9.68 -1.40
N SER A 75 8.05 10.91 -1.82
CA SER A 75 7.84 11.40 -3.19
C SER A 75 8.71 10.62 -4.19
N SER A 76 9.96 10.36 -3.84
CA SER A 76 10.88 9.54 -4.66
C SER A 76 10.38 8.10 -4.79
N LEU A 77 9.89 7.51 -3.70
CA LEU A 77 9.30 6.17 -3.72
C LEU A 77 8.04 6.14 -4.59
N ARG A 78 7.17 7.14 -4.47
CA ARG A 78 5.98 7.31 -5.29
C ARG A 78 6.31 7.35 -6.77
N GLU A 79 7.26 8.20 -7.17
CA GLU A 79 7.70 8.31 -8.57
C GLU A 79 8.26 7.00 -9.10
N TYR A 80 9.09 6.32 -8.32
CA TYR A 80 9.63 5.01 -8.67
C TYR A 80 8.52 3.97 -8.90
N LEU A 81 7.53 3.92 -8.02
CA LEU A 81 6.41 2.98 -8.12
C LEU A 81 5.51 3.29 -9.32
N ILE A 82 5.20 4.56 -9.57
CA ILE A 82 4.38 4.97 -10.74
C ILE A 82 5.07 4.58 -12.04
N LEU A 83 6.39 4.79 -12.14
CA LEU A 83 7.13 4.53 -13.36
C LEU A 83 7.25 3.03 -13.67
N ARG A 84 7.26 2.17 -12.64
CA ARG A 84 7.51 0.73 -12.78
C ARG A 84 6.30 -0.18 -12.51
N LYS A 85 5.14 0.38 -12.17
CA LYS A 85 3.94 -0.39 -11.78
C LYS A 85 3.54 -1.50 -12.76
N ASP A 86 3.79 -1.32 -14.06
CA ASP A 86 3.42 -2.26 -15.12
C ASP A 86 4.50 -3.34 -15.38
N GLU A 87 5.67 -3.23 -14.75
CA GLU A 87 6.78 -4.17 -14.91
C GLU A 87 6.60 -5.46 -14.08
N PHE A 88 5.69 -5.45 -13.11
CA PHE A 88 5.51 -6.52 -12.12
C PHE A 88 4.38 -7.47 -12.48
N ILE A 89 4.65 -8.78 -12.40
CA ILE A 89 3.58 -9.80 -12.45
C ILE A 89 2.86 -9.91 -11.08
N ALA A 90 3.64 -9.80 -10.01
CA ALA A 90 3.18 -9.79 -8.63
C ALA A 90 4.19 -9.00 -7.78
N PRO A 91 3.78 -7.99 -6.99
CA PRO A 91 2.41 -7.46 -6.83
C PRO A 91 1.79 -6.91 -8.13
N THR A 92 0.46 -6.88 -8.21
CA THR A 92 -0.27 -6.41 -9.41
C THR A 92 -0.21 -4.89 -9.54
N HIS A 93 -0.50 -4.36 -10.73
CA HIS A 93 -0.59 -2.91 -10.93
C HIS A 93 -1.58 -2.26 -9.92
N GLU A 94 -2.76 -2.86 -9.71
CA GLU A 94 -3.78 -2.36 -8.78
C GLU A 94 -3.26 -2.30 -7.33
N GLN A 95 -2.54 -3.33 -6.89
CA GLN A 95 -1.92 -3.38 -5.57
C GLN A 95 -0.82 -2.32 -5.40
N ILE A 96 -0.04 -2.05 -6.46
CA ILE A 96 0.96 -0.98 -6.46
C ILE A 96 0.27 0.39 -6.44
N SER A 97 -0.83 0.58 -7.17
CA SER A 97 -1.58 1.85 -7.11
C SER A 97 -2.21 2.11 -5.75
N ALA A 98 -2.68 1.07 -5.05
CA ALA A 98 -3.18 1.22 -3.69
C ALA A 98 -2.08 1.69 -2.73
N LEU A 99 -0.84 1.18 -2.89
CA LEU A 99 0.32 1.67 -2.15
C LEU A 99 0.66 3.13 -2.51
N VAL A 100 0.61 3.49 -3.79
CA VAL A 100 0.84 4.87 -4.25
C VAL A 100 -0.21 5.82 -3.65
N ALA A 101 -1.48 5.42 -3.61
CA ALA A 101 -2.55 6.21 -3.00
C ALA A 101 -2.30 6.45 -1.50
N THR A 102 -1.81 5.44 -0.78
CA THR A 102 -1.46 5.57 0.65
C THR A 102 -0.22 6.44 0.88
N ILE A 103 0.72 6.47 -0.06
CA ILE A 103 1.82 7.43 -0.06
C ILE A 103 1.28 8.85 -0.29
N ASP A 104 0.38 9.04 -1.25
CA ASP A 104 -0.23 10.34 -1.55
C ASP A 104 -1.01 10.89 -0.36
N THR A 105 -1.78 10.05 0.34
CA THR A 105 -2.48 10.46 1.57
C THR A 105 -1.48 10.85 2.67
N ALA A 106 -0.40 10.09 2.85
CA ALA A 106 0.62 10.40 3.86
C ALA A 106 1.36 11.71 3.55
N ILE A 107 1.66 11.98 2.27
CA ILE A 107 2.29 13.25 1.84
C ILE A 107 1.32 14.40 2.06
N SER A 108 0.04 14.26 1.69
CA SER A 108 -0.97 15.31 1.89
C SER A 108 -1.16 15.65 3.37
N HIS A 109 -1.27 14.65 4.24
CA HIS A 109 -1.36 14.89 5.68
C HIS A 109 -0.06 15.44 6.27
N TYR A 110 1.11 15.11 5.70
CA TYR A 110 2.38 15.74 6.06
C TYR A 110 2.39 17.23 5.73
N GLU A 111 1.98 17.61 4.52
CA GLU A 111 1.89 19.01 4.11
C GLU A 111 0.86 19.79 4.94
N ALA A 112 -0.27 19.17 5.30
CA ALA A 112 -1.24 19.78 6.19
C ALA A 112 -0.69 19.99 7.60
N ALA A 113 0.16 19.07 8.09
CA ALA A 113 0.77 19.15 9.41
C ALA A 113 1.94 20.16 9.50
N THR A 114 2.65 20.41 8.40
CA THR A 114 3.79 21.36 8.34
C THR A 114 3.45 22.71 7.70
N GLY A 115 2.27 22.82 7.08
CA GLY A 115 1.78 24.05 6.46
C GLY A 115 1.53 25.17 7.47
N VAL A 116 1.43 26.41 6.95
CA VAL A 116 1.10 27.59 7.77
C VAL A 116 -0.26 27.35 8.42
N PRO A 117 -0.35 27.26 9.76
CA PRO A 117 -1.59 26.82 10.36
C PRO A 117 -2.64 27.93 10.22
N THR A 118 -3.86 27.54 9.86
CA THR A 118 -4.97 28.47 9.62
C THR A 118 -5.78 28.76 10.88
N ASP A 119 -5.41 28.16 12.01
CA ASP A 119 -6.17 28.16 13.26
C ASP A 119 -5.25 28.44 14.46
N ASP A 120 -5.80 29.01 15.53
CA ASP A 120 -5.05 29.46 16.73
C ASP A 120 -4.60 28.28 17.63
N SER A 121 -4.92 27.05 17.26
CA SER A 121 -4.56 25.82 17.97
C SER A 121 -3.04 25.62 18.12
N ILE A 122 -2.22 26.28 17.30
CA ILE A 122 -0.74 26.30 17.39
C ILE A 122 -0.23 26.87 18.72
N PHE A 123 -0.99 27.80 19.32
CA PHE A 123 -0.60 28.44 20.57
C PHE A 123 -0.94 27.56 21.79
N ALA A 124 -1.68 26.48 21.60
CA ALA A 124 -1.87 25.48 22.64
C ALA A 124 -0.58 24.67 22.80
N PRO A 125 -0.20 24.27 24.04
CA PRO A 125 1.02 23.50 24.32
C PRO A 125 1.10 22.14 23.62
N ASP A 126 0.04 21.76 22.89
CA ASP A 126 -0.15 20.47 22.23
C ASP A 126 -0.91 20.58 20.89
N GLY A 127 -0.97 21.76 20.27
CA GLY A 127 -1.70 22.01 19.02
C GLY A 127 -1.44 21.00 17.91
N ASP A 128 -0.21 20.50 17.82
CA ASP A 128 0.23 19.56 16.79
C ASP A 128 -0.04 18.09 17.12
N LYS A 129 -0.54 17.77 18.33
CA LYS A 129 -0.87 16.38 18.71
C LYS A 129 -1.83 15.68 17.75
N PRO A 130 -2.98 16.25 17.33
CA PRO A 130 -3.88 15.58 16.39
C PRO A 130 -3.21 15.30 15.04
N ALA A 131 -2.50 16.28 14.48
CA ALA A 131 -1.79 16.13 13.21
C ALA A 131 -0.70 15.03 13.30
N ARG A 132 0.06 14.99 14.40
CA ARG A 132 1.06 13.94 14.65
C ARG A 132 0.44 12.55 14.80
N GLN A 133 -0.72 12.43 15.46
CA GLN A 133 -1.41 11.15 15.61
C GLN A 133 -1.94 10.63 14.28
N GLN A 134 -2.50 11.51 13.46
CA GLN A 134 -2.97 11.17 12.12
C GLN A 134 -1.81 10.71 11.24
N LEU A 135 -0.71 11.48 11.22
CA LEU A 135 0.48 11.12 10.45
C LEU A 135 1.14 9.83 10.93
N LYS A 136 1.11 9.57 12.25
CA LYS A 136 1.57 8.29 12.82
C LYS A 136 0.71 7.13 12.31
N ALA A 137 -0.60 7.30 12.22
CA ALA A 137 -1.50 6.28 11.68
C ALA A 137 -1.19 6.00 10.20
N ASP A 138 -1.04 7.03 9.37
CA ASP A 138 -0.76 6.88 7.95
C ASP A 138 0.60 6.23 7.68
N LEU A 139 1.66 6.70 8.34
CA LEU A 139 2.98 6.10 8.20
C LEU A 139 3.03 4.67 8.74
N SER A 140 2.24 4.34 9.76
CA SER A 140 2.16 2.96 10.28
C SER A 140 1.43 2.03 9.30
N LEU A 141 0.38 2.52 8.64
CA LEU A 141 -0.34 1.80 7.60
C LEU A 141 0.58 1.56 6.39
N LEU A 142 1.24 2.61 5.92
CA LEU A 142 2.22 2.55 4.84
C LEU A 142 3.33 1.54 5.16
N ARG A 143 3.88 1.61 6.38
CA ARG A 143 4.89 0.65 6.85
C ARG A 143 4.40 -0.80 6.80
N THR A 144 3.15 -1.03 7.16
CA THR A 144 2.54 -2.38 7.13
C THR A 144 2.42 -2.89 5.68
N GLN A 145 1.97 -2.04 4.76
CA GLN A 145 1.87 -2.38 3.34
C GLN A 145 3.24 -2.64 2.70
N VAL A 146 4.22 -1.80 3.01
CA VAL A 146 5.62 -1.97 2.57
C VAL A 146 6.17 -3.32 3.04
N ARG A 147 5.93 -3.68 4.31
CA ARG A 147 6.35 -4.97 4.86
C ARG A 147 5.62 -6.15 4.25
N CYS A 148 4.32 -6.02 3.94
CA CYS A 148 3.55 -7.02 3.21
C CYS A 148 4.16 -7.29 1.82
N ILE A 149 4.61 -6.24 1.12
CA ILE A 149 5.28 -6.41 -0.17
C ILE A 149 6.62 -7.12 0.00
N ILE A 150 7.42 -6.71 0.98
CA ILE A 150 8.73 -7.34 1.25
C ILE A 150 8.56 -8.81 1.62
N SER A 151 7.61 -9.15 2.50
CA SER A 151 7.35 -10.53 2.91
C SER A 151 6.83 -11.36 1.73
N GLY A 152 5.89 -10.83 0.94
CA GLY A 152 5.37 -11.51 -0.25
C GLY A 152 6.47 -11.78 -1.28
N ILE A 153 7.37 -10.83 -1.55
CA ILE A 153 8.54 -11.04 -2.42
C ILE A 153 9.46 -12.12 -1.84
N ASN A 154 9.77 -12.07 -0.55
CA ASN A 154 10.60 -13.08 0.12
C ASN A 154 10.01 -14.49 0.01
N GLU A 155 8.70 -14.62 0.14
CA GLU A 155 8.02 -15.91 0.02
C GLU A 155 8.06 -16.44 -1.41
N ILE A 156 7.95 -15.58 -2.43
CA ILE A 156 8.06 -15.96 -3.83
C ILE A 156 9.49 -16.36 -4.20
N ASP A 157 10.49 -15.69 -3.63
CA ASP A 157 11.89 -16.05 -3.86
C ASP A 157 12.25 -17.40 -3.20
N LYS A 158 11.67 -17.68 -2.02
CA LYS A 158 11.89 -18.95 -1.30
C LYS A 158 11.14 -20.13 -1.92
N ASN A 159 9.94 -19.89 -2.43
CA ASN A 159 9.04 -20.95 -2.88
C ASN A 159 8.60 -20.75 -4.33
N ALA A 160 8.64 -21.82 -5.13
CA ALA A 160 8.10 -21.81 -6.48
C ALA A 160 6.57 -21.80 -6.47
N PHE A 161 5.96 -20.62 -6.38
CA PHE A 161 4.51 -20.45 -6.47
C PHE A 161 4.03 -20.23 -7.91
N GLY A 162 2.83 -20.71 -8.23
CA GLY A 162 2.12 -20.31 -9.44
C GLY A 162 1.58 -18.87 -9.33
N ILE A 163 1.39 -18.18 -10.46
CA ILE A 163 1.04 -16.75 -10.54
C ILE A 163 -0.14 -16.37 -9.63
N ARG A 164 -1.24 -17.14 -9.65
CA ARG A 164 -2.41 -16.88 -8.81
C ARG A 164 -2.09 -16.86 -7.32
N ARG A 165 -1.19 -17.76 -6.88
CA ARG A 165 -0.76 -17.82 -5.49
C ARG A 165 0.21 -16.69 -5.15
N GLN A 166 1.05 -16.26 -6.11
CA GLN A 166 1.89 -15.07 -5.94
C GLN A 166 1.05 -13.81 -5.73
N ILE A 167 0.01 -13.59 -6.54
CA ILE A 167 -0.90 -12.44 -6.40
C ILE A 167 -1.65 -12.50 -5.06
N ALA A 168 -2.05 -13.70 -4.63
CA ALA A 168 -2.79 -13.89 -3.38
C ALA A 168 -2.00 -13.49 -2.12
N LEU A 169 -0.66 -13.49 -2.18
CA LEU A 169 0.18 -13.05 -1.05
C LEU A 169 0.04 -11.56 -0.75
N PHE A 170 -0.44 -10.78 -1.72
CA PHE A 170 -0.53 -9.33 -1.63
C PHE A 170 -1.98 -8.84 -1.44
N LYS A 171 -2.94 -9.74 -1.16
CA LYS A 171 -4.36 -9.39 -0.95
C LYS A 171 -4.60 -8.37 0.17
N GLU A 172 -3.69 -8.29 1.13
CA GLU A 172 -3.77 -7.29 2.19
C GLU A 172 -3.69 -5.86 1.65
N LEU A 173 -3.04 -5.65 0.50
CA LEU A 173 -2.98 -4.35 -0.18
C LEU A 173 -4.33 -3.95 -0.80
N GLU A 174 -5.11 -4.93 -1.28
CA GLU A 174 -6.46 -4.71 -1.86
C GLU A 174 -7.48 -4.38 -0.77
N ASN A 175 -7.36 -4.97 0.41
CA ASN A 175 -8.32 -4.77 1.50
C ASN A 175 -8.27 -3.36 2.12
N VAL A 176 -7.23 -2.57 1.83
CA VAL A 176 -7.09 -1.20 2.35
C VAL A 176 -7.97 -0.20 1.58
N GLU A 177 -8.34 -0.47 0.32
CA GLU A 177 -9.28 0.36 -0.46
C GLU A 177 -10.72 0.36 0.11
N CYS A 178 -11.05 -0.52 1.05
CA CYS A 178 -12.37 -0.61 1.70
C CYS A 178 -12.41 0.00 3.12
N ARG A 179 -11.64 1.06 3.39
CA ARG A 179 -11.94 1.95 4.52
C ARG A 179 -12.62 3.20 3.96
N PRO A 180 -13.97 3.21 3.83
CA PRO A 180 -14.66 4.47 3.55
C PRO A 180 -14.28 5.45 4.65
N GLU A 181 -13.87 6.64 4.23
CA GLU A 181 -13.77 7.82 5.08
C GLU A 181 -15.00 7.89 5.99
N SER A 182 -14.71 8.13 7.25
CA SER A 182 -15.62 8.40 8.35
C SER A 182 -16.99 8.96 7.93
N ASP A 183 -18.03 8.12 8.02
CA ASP A 183 -19.43 8.52 8.07
C ASP A 183 -19.77 9.06 9.48
N SER A 184 -19.00 10.04 9.97
CA SER A 184 -19.18 10.66 11.30
C SER A 184 -19.76 12.08 11.27
N THR A 185 -20.10 12.60 10.09
CA THR A 185 -20.70 13.95 9.94
C THR A 185 -21.97 13.95 9.09
N ARG A 186 -22.92 13.04 9.37
CA ARG A 186 -24.30 13.25 8.88
C ARG A 186 -25.43 12.56 9.66
N LYS A 187 -25.33 12.40 10.97
CA LYS A 187 -26.49 12.07 11.83
C LYS A 187 -26.44 12.79 13.18
N GLY A 188 -26.51 14.11 13.13
CA GLY A 188 -26.75 14.96 14.29
C GLY A 188 -27.25 16.30 13.79
N VAL A 189 -28.38 16.77 14.34
CA VAL A 189 -29.03 18.06 14.05
C VAL A 189 -29.97 18.08 12.84
N GLN A 190 -31.14 17.43 12.98
CA GLN A 190 -32.39 18.07 12.56
C GLN A 190 -33.59 17.52 13.32
N ARG A 191 -33.63 17.81 14.63
CA ARG A 191 -34.88 17.87 15.43
C ARG A 191 -34.71 18.94 16.50
N ARG A 192 -34.92 20.20 16.14
CA ARG A 192 -35.49 21.20 17.06
C ARG A 192 -36.60 21.91 16.30
N ALA A 193 -37.81 21.64 16.76
CA ALA A 193 -39.00 22.40 16.44
C ALA A 193 -38.72 23.88 16.78
N VAL A 194 -38.77 24.73 15.78
CA VAL A 194 -38.95 26.18 15.97
C VAL A 194 -40.45 26.39 15.90
N ASP A 195 -41.07 26.35 17.06
CA ASP A 195 -42.46 26.75 17.27
C ASP A 195 -42.42 28.22 17.70
N GLU A 196 -42.26 29.13 16.74
CA GLU A 196 -42.45 30.55 17.00
C GLU A 196 -42.70 31.31 15.69
N ASN A 197 -43.96 31.34 15.24
CA ASN A 197 -44.42 32.40 14.35
C ASN A 197 -45.89 32.74 14.62
N ARG A 198 -46.09 33.59 15.63
CA ARG A 198 -47.32 34.39 15.82
C ARG A 198 -47.43 35.41 14.68
N PRO A 199 -48.56 35.51 13.96
CA PRO A 199 -48.84 36.70 13.17
C PRO A 199 -49.18 37.87 14.10
N ARG A 200 -48.34 38.92 14.06
CA ARG A 200 -48.66 40.25 14.60
C ARG A 200 -49.80 40.84 13.75
N MET A 201 -51.01 40.88 14.30
CA MET A 201 -52.08 41.75 13.80
C MET A 201 -51.66 43.20 14.05
N LEU A 202 -51.62 43.98 12.96
CA LEU A 202 -51.53 45.43 12.98
C LEU A 202 -52.80 46.02 13.61
N ASN A 203 -52.63 46.85 14.63
CA ASN A 203 -53.65 47.83 15.01
C ASN A 203 -53.60 48.99 14.03
N PRO A 204 -54.73 49.43 13.45
CA PRO A 204 -54.82 50.74 12.86
C PRO A 204 -55.14 51.79 13.94
N LEU A 205 -54.45 52.90 13.80
CA LEU A 205 -54.69 54.23 14.37
C LEU A 205 -56.15 54.51 14.76
N GLN A 206 -56.36 54.94 16.02
CA GLN A 206 -57.26 56.02 16.43
C GLN A 206 -56.85 56.54 17.81
#